data_AF-A0A2E8HM83-F1
#
_entry.id   AF-A0A2E8HM83-F1
#
_cell.length_a   1.000
_cell.length_b   1.000
_cell.length_c   1.000
_cell.angle_alpha   90.00
_cell.angle_beta   90.00
_cell.angle_gamma   90.00
#
_symmetry.space_group_name_H-M   'P 1'
#
loop_
_entity.id
_entity.type
_entity.pdbx_description
1 polymer ?
#
loop_
_entity_poly.entity_id
_entity_poly.type
_entity_poly.pdbx_seq_one_letter_code
_entity_poly.pdbx_strand_id
1 'polypeptide(L)'
;MLSRPIYRFLHDEPFDPQAREWSFPSTGSLSGANGAMAWIVFERDLAQFRQDFPRLEMQSFRPHSPLRYWLAGGLKGWTLLPGWAFPVATAVDHLLAGISLQFCSFVNVELRRLRSAS
;
A
#
# COMPACT_ATOMS: atom_id res chain seq x y z
N MET A 1 -13.42 7.05 -1.20
CA MET A 1 -11.99 7.24 -1.57
C MET A 1 -11.91 7.58 -3.05
N LEU A 2 -11.33 8.74 -3.40
CA LEU A 2 -11.13 9.16 -4.80
C LEU A 2 -10.17 8.25 -5.59
N SER A 3 -9.61 7.22 -4.95
CA SER A 3 -8.84 6.16 -5.57
C SER A 3 -9.70 5.16 -6.37
N ARG A 4 -10.99 5.00 -6.06
CA ARG A 4 -11.87 3.97 -6.68
C ARG A 4 -11.88 3.93 -8.23
N PRO A 5 -11.90 5.05 -8.97
CA PRO A 5 -11.96 4.97 -10.43
C PRO A 5 -10.59 4.65 -11.08
N ILE A 6 -9.47 4.91 -10.40
CA ILE A 6 -8.11 4.70 -10.95
C ILE A 6 -7.73 3.21 -10.87
N TYR A 7 -8.11 2.53 -9.79
CA TYR A 7 -7.83 1.10 -9.62
C TYR A 7 -8.60 0.20 -10.60
N ARG A 8 -9.81 0.60 -11.04
CA ARG A 8 -10.65 -0.26 -11.91
C ARG A 8 -10.17 -0.37 -13.36
N PHE A 9 -9.30 0.52 -13.83
CA PHE A 9 -8.91 0.58 -15.25
C PHE A 9 -7.42 0.38 -15.53
N LEU A 10 -6.53 0.44 -14.52
CA LEU A 10 -5.09 0.42 -14.77
C LEU A 10 -4.36 -0.89 -14.41
N HIS A 11 -4.89 -1.74 -13.52
CA HIS A 11 -4.27 -3.03 -13.17
C HIS A 11 -5.33 -4.11 -12.84
N ASP A 12 -5.01 -5.37 -13.15
CA ASP A 12 -5.78 -6.55 -12.74
C ASP A 12 -5.59 -6.89 -11.23
N GLU A 13 -4.98 -6.00 -10.45
CA GLU A 13 -4.76 -6.19 -9.02
C GLU A 13 -5.96 -5.66 -8.22
N PRO A 14 -6.68 -6.52 -7.48
CA PRO A 14 -7.83 -6.10 -6.69
C PRO A 14 -7.40 -5.14 -5.56
N PHE A 15 -8.12 -4.03 -5.41
CA PHE A 15 -7.99 -3.12 -4.27
C PHE A 15 -9.32 -3.09 -3.52
N ASP A 16 -9.46 -3.99 -2.54
CA ASP A 16 -10.66 -4.08 -1.71
C ASP A 16 -10.33 -3.76 -0.24
N PRO A 17 -10.51 -2.51 0.21
CA PRO A 17 -10.28 -2.13 1.61
C PRO A 17 -11.33 -2.70 2.58
N GLN A 18 -12.42 -3.29 2.07
CA GLN A 18 -13.49 -3.91 2.85
C GLN A 18 -13.37 -5.43 2.93
N ALA A 19 -12.30 -6.02 2.38
CA ALA A 19 -12.05 -7.45 2.49
C ALA A 19 -12.04 -7.86 3.97
N ARG A 20 -12.91 -8.81 4.34
CA ARG A 20 -13.11 -9.23 5.74
C ARG A 20 -12.04 -10.19 6.23
N GLU A 21 -11.47 -10.97 5.31
CA GLU A 21 -10.44 -11.95 5.61
C GLU A 21 -9.08 -11.45 5.12
N TRP A 22 -8.01 -11.85 5.81
CA TRP A 22 -6.63 -11.68 5.35
C TRP A 22 -6.23 -12.76 4.35
N SER A 23 -7.15 -13.13 3.46
CA SER A 23 -7.03 -14.20 2.50
C SER A 23 -7.36 -13.66 1.10
N PHE A 24 -6.76 -14.25 0.08
CA PHE A 24 -7.06 -13.93 -1.31
C PHE A 24 -6.86 -15.16 -2.19
N PRO A 25 -7.71 -15.35 -3.21
CA PRO A 25 -7.59 -16.47 -4.12
C PRO A 25 -6.30 -16.33 -4.95
N SER A 26 -5.42 -17.33 -4.91
CA SER A 26 -4.18 -17.34 -5.70
C SER A 26 -4.47 -17.67 -7.17
N THR A 27 -4.94 -16.71 -7.95
CA THR A 27 -5.26 -16.89 -9.38
C THR A 27 -4.10 -16.47 -10.29
N GLY A 28 -2.87 -16.92 -10.02
CA GLY A 28 -1.70 -16.69 -10.88
C GLY A 28 -0.62 -15.76 -10.30
N SER A 29 0.50 -15.62 -11.03
CA SER A 29 1.61 -14.75 -10.62
C SER A 29 1.18 -13.28 -10.77
N LEU A 30 1.10 -12.55 -9.65
CA LEU A 30 0.75 -11.11 -9.54
C LEU A 30 -0.74 -10.72 -9.55
N SER A 31 -1.68 -11.63 -9.85
CA SER A 31 -3.13 -11.35 -9.87
C SER A 31 -3.85 -11.70 -8.56
N GLY A 32 -3.15 -12.32 -7.61
CA GLY A 32 -3.74 -12.82 -6.38
C GLY A 32 -3.66 -11.87 -5.18
N ALA A 33 -3.03 -10.69 -5.25
CA ALA A 33 -2.82 -9.85 -4.08
C ALA A 33 -3.89 -8.76 -3.95
N ASN A 34 -4.34 -8.48 -2.72
CA ASN A 34 -5.15 -7.29 -2.45
C ASN A 34 -4.22 -6.12 -2.10
N GLY A 35 -4.17 -5.08 -2.94
CA GLY A 35 -3.31 -3.91 -2.70
C GLY A 35 -3.65 -3.15 -1.40
N ALA A 36 -4.84 -3.35 -0.84
CA ALA A 36 -5.25 -2.79 0.45
C ALA A 36 -4.81 -3.63 1.66
N MET A 37 -4.21 -4.81 1.45
CA MET A 37 -3.97 -5.78 2.54
C MET A 37 -3.07 -5.22 3.64
N ALA A 38 -2.05 -4.44 3.30
CA ALA A 38 -1.18 -3.85 4.30
C ALA A 38 -1.91 -2.83 5.20
N TRP A 39 -2.85 -2.05 4.65
CA TRP A 39 -3.71 -1.16 5.46
C TRP A 39 -4.70 -1.94 6.29
N ILE A 40 -5.26 -3.01 5.72
CA ILE A 40 -6.17 -3.90 6.44
C ILE A 40 -5.47 -4.46 7.68
N VAL A 41 -4.31 -5.09 7.52
CA VAL A 41 -3.62 -5.78 8.62
C VAL A 41 -3.02 -4.79 9.62
N PHE A 42 -2.37 -3.72 9.15
CA PHE A 42 -1.51 -2.88 9.99
C PHE A 42 -2.14 -1.53 10.41
N GLU A 43 -3.33 -1.18 9.89
CA GLU A 43 -4.08 0.01 10.32
C GLU A 43 -5.50 -0.35 10.77
N ARG A 44 -6.33 -0.94 9.91
CA ARG A 44 -7.73 -1.28 10.21
C ARG A 44 -7.85 -2.34 11.32
N ASP A 45 -7.11 -3.44 11.16
CA ASP A 45 -7.18 -4.62 12.02
C ASP A 45 -5.95 -4.72 12.94
N LEU A 46 -5.29 -3.59 13.22
CA LEU A 46 -4.05 -3.54 14.01
C LEU A 46 -4.19 -4.21 15.38
N ALA A 47 -5.37 -4.11 16.01
CA ALA A 47 -5.66 -4.79 17.28
C ALA A 47 -5.62 -6.33 17.14
N GLN A 48 -6.24 -6.86 16.09
CA GLN A 48 -6.20 -8.29 15.78
C GLN A 48 -4.76 -8.73 15.46
N PHE A 49 -4.02 -7.96 14.65
CA PHE A 49 -2.61 -8.25 14.37
C PHE A 49 -1.77 -8.36 15.64
N ARG A 50 -1.93 -7.42 16.59
CA ARG A 50 -1.20 -7.44 17.87
C ARG A 50 -1.58 -8.64 18.74
N GLN A 51 -2.83 -9.08 18.69
CA GLN A 51 -3.32 -10.24 19.42
C GLN A 51 -2.79 -11.55 18.82
N ASP A 52 -2.86 -11.69 17.50
CA ASP A 52 -2.48 -12.92 16.78
C ASP A 52 -0.95 -13.07 16.68
N PHE A 53 -0.22 -11.95 16.63
CA PHE A 53 1.24 -11.91 16.48
C PHE A 53 1.93 -11.11 17.60
N PRO A 54 1.80 -11.52 18.88
CA PRO A 54 2.32 -10.77 20.02
C PRO A 54 3.86 -10.66 20.06
N ARG A 55 4.56 -11.46 19.25
CA ARG A 55 6.02 -11.43 19.10
C ARG A 55 6.51 -10.56 17.95
N LEU A 56 5.60 -9.93 17.20
CA LEU A 56 5.92 -8.98 16.14
C LEU A 56 5.46 -7.59 16.57
N GLU A 57 6.42 -6.72 16.81
CA GLU A 57 6.16 -5.33 17.12
C GLU A 57 6.25 -4.49 15.85
N MET A 58 5.20 -3.71 15.56
CA MET A 58 5.22 -2.75 14.47
C MET A 58 6.05 -1.52 14.86
N GLN A 59 7.20 -1.34 14.19
CA GLN A 59 8.13 -0.24 14.42
C GLN A 59 7.72 1.01 13.63
N SER A 60 7.28 0.83 12.39
CA SER A 60 6.80 1.94 11.58
C SER A 60 5.74 1.51 10.57
N PHE A 61 4.88 2.47 10.24
CA PHE A 61 3.85 2.37 9.21
C PHE A 61 3.91 3.67 8.40
N ARG A 62 4.42 3.59 7.15
CA ARG A 62 4.73 4.77 6.33
C ARG A 62 4.06 4.68 4.96
N PRO A 63 2.84 5.21 4.81
CA PRO A 63 2.17 5.33 3.53
C PRO A 63 2.94 6.28 2.59
N HIS A 64 2.99 5.96 1.29
CA HIS A 64 3.69 6.76 0.29
C HIS A 64 3.13 6.57 -1.13
N SER A 65 3.75 7.28 -2.08
CA SER A 65 3.48 7.20 -3.53
C SER A 65 2.01 7.35 -3.92
N PRO A 66 1.31 8.44 -3.55
CA PRO A 66 -0.09 8.65 -3.93
C PRO A 66 -0.31 8.78 -5.44
N LEU A 67 0.62 9.37 -6.20
CA LEU A 67 0.45 9.59 -7.65
C LEU A 67 1.61 9.08 -8.49
N ARG A 68 2.86 9.25 -8.03
CA ARG A 68 4.06 8.96 -8.84
C ARG A 68 4.09 7.55 -9.43
N TYR A 69 3.66 6.55 -8.68
CA TYR A 69 3.62 5.16 -9.15
C TYR A 69 2.74 5.00 -10.39
N TRP A 70 1.54 5.60 -10.36
CA TRP A 70 0.59 5.55 -11.47
C TRP A 70 1.08 6.32 -12.68
N LEU A 71 1.64 7.51 -12.46
CA LEU A 71 2.20 8.34 -13.53
C LEU A 71 3.43 7.73 -14.19
N ALA A 72 4.22 6.95 -13.44
CA ALA A 72 5.35 6.19 -13.97
C ALA A 72 4.93 4.93 -14.75
N GLY A 73 3.62 4.62 -14.82
CA GLY A 73 3.08 3.47 -15.55
C GLY A 73 2.89 2.19 -14.72
N GLY A 74 3.13 2.23 -13.41
CA GLY A 74 3.01 1.06 -12.54
C GLY A 74 3.92 -0.08 -12.99
N LEU A 75 3.34 -1.26 -13.28
CA LEU A 75 4.07 -2.42 -13.82
C LEU A 75 4.15 -2.45 -15.36
N LYS A 76 3.71 -1.38 -16.05
CA LYS A 76 3.69 -1.30 -17.52
C LYS A 76 4.99 -0.64 -18.03
N GLY A 77 5.36 -0.94 -19.27
CA GLY A 77 6.58 -0.41 -19.89
C GLY A 77 6.50 1.04 -20.41
N TRP A 78 5.43 1.77 -20.12
CA TRP A 78 5.27 3.17 -20.52
C TRP A 78 5.38 4.09 -19.30
N THR A 79 5.80 5.33 -19.51
CA THR A 79 5.81 6.37 -18.47
C THR A 79 5.13 7.63 -19.01
N LEU A 80 4.22 8.21 -18.22
CA LEU A 80 3.68 9.56 -18.45
C LEU A 80 4.52 10.62 -17.71
N LEU A 81 5.51 10.18 -16.94
CA LEU A 81 6.40 10.99 -16.14
C LEU A 81 7.76 11.12 -16.86
N PRO A 82 7.99 12.19 -17.63
CA PRO A 82 9.32 12.45 -18.17
C PRO A 82 10.30 12.72 -17.02
N GLY A 83 11.58 12.37 -17.18
CA GLY A 83 12.56 12.42 -16.08
C GLY A 83 12.68 13.78 -15.39
N TRP A 84 12.50 14.88 -16.13
CA TRP A 84 12.51 16.23 -15.56
C TRP A 84 11.31 16.54 -14.65
N ALA A 85 10.17 15.87 -14.85
CA ALA A 85 8.95 16.06 -14.06
C ALA A 85 8.92 15.15 -12.81
N PHE A 86 9.85 14.21 -12.70
CA PHE A 86 9.94 13.28 -11.57
C PHE A 86 10.15 13.97 -10.20
N PRO A 87 11.02 14.99 -10.07
CA PRO A 87 11.16 15.72 -8.81
C PRO A 87 9.86 16.48 -8.45
N VAL A 88 9.18 17.05 -9.45
CA VAL A 88 7.90 17.77 -9.25
C VAL A 88 6.82 16.81 -8.76
N ALA A 89 6.66 15.66 -9.41
CA ALA A 89 5.73 14.63 -8.96
C ALA A 89 6.06 14.11 -7.56
N THR A 90 7.35 14.03 -7.20
CA THR A 90 7.78 13.65 -5.84
C THR A 90 7.35 14.69 -4.80
N ALA A 91 7.48 15.99 -5.11
CA ALA A 91 7.00 17.05 -4.22
C ALA A 91 5.48 17.02 -4.04
N VAL A 92 4.73 16.81 -5.13
CA VAL A 92 3.27 16.65 -5.09
C VAL A 92 2.88 15.42 -4.27
N ASP A 93 3.59 14.30 -4.41
CA ASP A 93 3.39 13.09 -3.61
C ASP A 93 3.54 13.37 -2.11
N HIS A 94 4.58 14.11 -1.71
CA HIS A 94 4.80 14.49 -0.31
C HIS A 94 3.69 15.40 0.22
N LEU A 95 3.23 16.38 -0.57
CA LEU A 95 2.13 17.26 -0.19
C LEU A 95 0.84 16.46 0.02
N LEU A 96 0.49 15.58 -0.92
CA LEU A 96 -0.72 14.77 -0.84
C LEU A 96 -0.68 13.78 0.33
N ALA A 97 0.47 13.17 0.59
CA ALA A 97 0.67 12.32 1.77
C ALA A 97 0.50 13.11 3.08
N GLY A 98 0.93 14.38 3.12
CA GLY A 98 0.72 15.26 4.27
C GLY A 98 -0.73 15.69 4.47
N ILE A 99 -1.54 15.77 3.39
CA ILE A 99 -2.97 16.10 3.48
C ILE A 99 -3.78 14.90 3.98
N SER A 100 -3.57 13.71 3.40
CA SER A 100 -4.21 12.49 3.87
C SER A 100 -3.44 11.26 3.42
N LEU A 101 -3.13 10.40 4.38
CA LEU A 101 -2.51 9.10 4.15
C LEU A 101 -3.39 8.17 3.29
N GLN A 102 -4.69 8.43 3.20
CA GLN A 102 -5.63 7.66 2.37
C GLN A 102 -5.41 7.84 0.86
N PHE A 103 -4.64 8.85 0.44
CA PHE A 103 -4.25 9.01 -0.95
C PHE A 103 -3.07 8.11 -1.34
N CYS A 104 -2.31 7.60 -0.36
CA CYS A 104 -1.12 6.80 -0.63
C CYS A 104 -1.49 5.44 -1.21
N SER A 105 -0.76 5.03 -2.25
CA SER A 105 -1.03 3.77 -2.94
C SER A 105 -0.22 2.60 -2.37
N PHE A 106 0.90 2.90 -1.70
CA PHE A 106 1.76 1.89 -1.04
C PHE A 106 2.05 2.27 0.41
N VAL A 107 2.40 1.28 1.23
CA VAL A 107 2.83 1.49 2.61
C VAL A 107 4.03 0.62 2.92
N ASN A 108 5.04 1.23 3.53
CA ASN A 108 6.17 0.52 4.10
C ASN A 108 5.86 0.21 5.57
N VAL A 109 5.91 -1.07 5.92
CA VAL A 109 5.69 -1.54 7.29
C VAL A 109 6.96 -2.23 7.78
N GLU A 110 7.50 -1.73 8.88
CA GLU A 110 8.67 -2.31 9.52
C GLU A 110 8.22 -3.07 10.77
N LEU A 111 8.53 -4.38 10.82
CA LEU A 111 8.22 -5.24 11.96
C LEU A 111 9.51 -5.69 12.64
N ARG A 112 9.53 -5.62 13.97
CA ARG A 112 10.61 -6.15 14.80
C ARG A 112 10.15 -7.41 15.50
N ARG A 113 10.91 -8.49 15.39
CA ARG A 113 10.69 -9.71 16.17
C ARG A 113 11.20 -9.50 17.58
N LEU A 114 10.31 -9.64 18.57
CA LEU A 114 10.68 -9.68 19.98
C LEU A 114 11.34 -11.02 20.29
N ARG A 115 12.51 -10.99 20.95
CA ARG A 115 13.13 -12.20 21.49
C ARG A 115 12.46 -12.52 22.83
N SER A 116 12.19 -13.80 23.09
CA SER A 116 11.74 -14.23 24.41
C SER A 116 12.81 -13.86 25.45
N ALA A 117 12.39 -13.32 26.61
CA ALA A 117 13.29 -13.22 27.75
C ALA A 117 13.80 -14.63 28.09
N SER A 118 15.13 -14.78 28.16
CA SER A 118 15.78 -16.02 28.60
C SER A 118 15.63 -16.20 30.11
#